data_AF-A0A4C2E3X0-F1
#
_entry.id   AF-A0A4C2E3X0-F1
#
_cell.length_a   1.000
_cell.length_b   1.000
_cell.length_c   1.000
_cell.angle_alpha   90.00
_cell.angle_beta   90.00
_cell.angle_gamma   90.00
#
_symmetry.space_group_name_H-M   'P 1'
#
loop_
_entity.id
_entity.type
_entity.pdbx_description
1 polymer ?
#
loop_
_entity_poly.entity_id
_entity_poly.type
_entity_poly.pdbx_seq_one_letter_code
_entity_poly.pdbx_strand_id
1 'polypeptide(L)'
;MKPKSLLLAHQLRNKNVLVIGAGDVALTRLKKLIPTGCKITIIGPETNPKLKQLYCSHCDPITGIDDQWRINGGVYRHISEEFQDGHLSLYQDGMNSNWALILVCIPDGVLSKHIHSLVKLKFGQQQLINVADDKPLCDVYFGANWEDESLQILISSNGAGPRFTALLRDEIGQMLSELQLSKSVENLQVLRSSVQNHAKGPKSTKFRMQWMSRCTEIFGVRHCHKMDINSLVNLFQEMYSEGTLEFPPDTISKYSI
;
A
#
# COMPACT_ATOMS: atom_id res chain seq x y z
N MET A 1 -13.84 22.83 -13.19
CA MET A 1 -13.22 22.47 -11.89
C MET A 1 -11.80 21.98 -12.14
N LYS A 2 -10.83 22.29 -11.27
CA LYS A 2 -9.49 21.68 -11.39
C LYS A 2 -9.60 20.17 -11.13
N PRO A 3 -9.00 19.30 -11.97
CA PRO A 3 -9.06 17.86 -11.75
C PRO A 3 -8.33 17.49 -10.45
N LYS A 4 -8.79 16.42 -9.78
CA LYS A 4 -8.16 15.84 -8.59
C LYS A 4 -7.61 14.45 -8.92
N SER A 5 -6.51 14.05 -8.28
CA SER A 5 -6.02 12.67 -8.38
C SER A 5 -7.01 11.68 -7.76
N LEU A 6 -7.09 10.48 -8.35
CA LEU A 6 -7.68 9.31 -7.72
C LEU A 6 -6.62 8.63 -6.84
N LEU A 7 -6.87 8.53 -5.53
CA LEU A 7 -5.95 7.88 -4.60
C LEU A 7 -6.31 6.39 -4.49
N LEU A 8 -5.34 5.52 -4.72
CA LEU A 8 -5.53 4.06 -4.74
C LEU A 8 -4.47 3.36 -3.89
N ALA A 9 -4.89 2.30 -3.19
CA ALA A 9 -4.01 1.38 -2.49
C ALA A 9 -3.72 0.15 -3.37
N HIS A 10 -2.64 0.20 -4.14
CA HIS A 10 -2.28 -0.87 -5.09
C HIS A 10 -1.75 -2.11 -4.37
N GLN A 11 -2.40 -3.25 -4.59
CA GLN A 11 -1.92 -4.54 -4.12
C GLN A 11 -0.83 -5.07 -5.07
N LEU A 12 0.44 -4.96 -4.65
CA LEU A 12 1.61 -5.31 -5.47
C LEU A 12 2.28 -6.64 -5.08
N ARG A 13 1.75 -7.35 -4.08
CA ARG A 13 2.32 -8.63 -3.65
C ARG A 13 2.49 -9.58 -4.84
N ASN A 14 3.70 -10.09 -5.02
CA ASN A 14 4.13 -10.99 -6.10
C ASN A 14 4.08 -10.42 -7.53
N LYS A 15 3.71 -9.16 -7.73
CA LYS A 15 3.72 -8.53 -9.05
C LYS A 15 5.12 -8.06 -9.41
N ASN A 16 5.50 -8.15 -10.69
CA ASN A 16 6.78 -7.63 -11.16
C ASN A 16 6.76 -6.10 -11.16
N VAL A 17 7.81 -5.50 -10.60
CA VAL A 17 8.03 -4.04 -10.63
C VAL A 17 9.43 -3.79 -11.18
N LEU A 18 9.52 -2.88 -12.16
CA LEU A 18 10.79 -2.49 -12.76
C LEU A 18 11.23 -1.14 -12.19
N VAL A 19 12.48 -1.05 -11.76
CA VAL A 19 13.13 0.19 -11.35
C VAL A 19 14.38 0.38 -12.21
N ILE A 20 14.39 1.44 -13.02
CA ILE A 20 15.51 1.80 -13.89
C ILE A 20 16.26 2.96 -13.24
N GLY A 21 17.54 2.78 -12.99
CA GLY A 21 18.37 3.63 -12.13
C GLY A 21 18.51 3.03 -10.73
N ALA A 22 19.72 3.11 -10.18
CA ALA A 22 20.06 2.55 -8.87
C ALA A 22 20.74 3.59 -7.94
N GLY A 23 20.42 4.87 -8.13
CA GLY A 23 20.89 5.99 -7.30
C GLY A 23 20.00 6.30 -6.08
N ASP A 24 20.15 7.51 -5.53
CA ASP A 24 19.41 7.95 -4.33
C ASP A 24 17.89 8.00 -4.54
N VAL A 25 17.44 8.43 -5.73
CA VAL A 25 16.01 8.46 -6.07
C VAL A 25 15.45 7.04 -6.01
N ALA A 26 16.13 6.06 -6.60
CA ALA A 26 15.73 4.66 -6.56
C ALA A 26 15.70 4.11 -5.12
N LEU A 27 16.67 4.48 -4.27
CA LEU A 27 16.66 4.11 -2.86
C LEU A 27 15.39 4.59 -2.14
N THR A 28 14.91 5.81 -2.44
CA THR A 28 13.63 6.29 -1.87
C THR A 28 12.41 5.50 -2.38
N ARG A 29 12.46 4.99 -3.61
CA ARG A 29 11.39 4.16 -4.19
C ARG A 29 11.37 2.77 -3.58
N LEU A 30 12.54 2.14 -3.41
CA LEU A 30 12.65 0.81 -2.80
C LEU A 30 12.10 0.78 -1.38
N LYS A 31 12.37 1.80 -0.55
CA LYS A 31 11.78 1.93 0.80
C LYS A 31 10.26 1.83 0.80
N LYS A 32 9.58 2.30 -0.25
CA LYS A 32 8.11 2.22 -0.40
C LYS A 32 7.65 0.92 -1.04
N LEU A 33 8.47 0.31 -1.90
CA LEU A 33 8.10 -0.87 -2.67
C LEU A 33 8.36 -2.19 -1.91
N ILE A 34 9.47 -2.29 -1.18
CA ILE A 34 9.87 -3.52 -0.48
C ILE A 34 8.77 -4.02 0.48
N PRO A 35 8.15 -3.18 1.33
CA PRO A 35 7.08 -3.63 2.23
C PRO A 35 5.83 -4.16 1.51
N THR A 36 5.63 -3.83 0.23
CA THR A 36 4.47 -4.30 -0.55
C THR A 36 4.58 -5.77 -0.99
N GLY A 37 5.77 -6.38 -0.84
CA GLY A 37 6.04 -7.76 -1.27
C GLY A 37 6.02 -7.94 -2.79
N CYS A 38 6.34 -6.89 -3.56
CA CYS A 38 6.46 -6.96 -5.01
C CYS A 38 7.80 -7.54 -5.46
N LYS A 39 7.82 -8.18 -6.63
CA LYS A 39 9.00 -8.82 -7.22
C LYS A 39 9.81 -7.77 -8.00
N ILE A 40 10.76 -7.13 -7.33
CA ILE A 40 11.48 -5.98 -7.88
C ILE A 40 12.66 -6.42 -8.76
N THR A 41 12.72 -5.90 -9.97
CA THR A 41 13.92 -5.89 -10.81
C THR A 41 14.48 -4.47 -10.84
N ILE A 42 15.73 -4.30 -10.44
CA ILE A 42 16.43 -3.02 -10.50
C ILE A 42 17.59 -3.10 -11.51
N ILE A 43 17.71 -2.06 -12.34
CA ILE A 43 18.69 -1.97 -13.42
C ILE A 43 19.48 -0.67 -13.26
N GLY A 44 20.80 -0.74 -13.29
CA GLY A 44 21.65 0.44 -13.34
C GLY A 44 23.14 0.09 -13.34
N PRO A 45 23.97 0.81 -14.12
CA PRO A 45 25.39 0.49 -14.28
C PRO A 45 26.15 0.68 -12.95
N GLU A 46 25.77 1.71 -12.19
CA GLU A 46 26.28 2.00 -10.88
C GLU A 46 25.17 1.92 -9.84
N THR A 47 25.47 1.33 -8.69
CA THR A 47 24.50 1.13 -7.61
C THR A 47 24.96 1.89 -6.38
N ASN A 48 24.08 2.74 -5.86
CA ASN A 48 24.29 3.43 -4.59
C ASN A 48 24.71 2.43 -3.50
N PRO A 49 25.82 2.64 -2.77
CA PRO A 49 26.35 1.65 -1.83
C PRO A 49 25.35 1.26 -0.74
N LYS A 50 24.57 2.21 -0.24
CA LYS A 50 23.53 1.97 0.77
C LYS A 50 22.39 1.14 0.21
N LEU A 51 21.96 1.42 -1.03
CA LEU A 51 20.98 0.60 -1.73
C LEU A 51 21.50 -0.84 -1.88
N LYS A 52 22.73 -0.99 -2.38
CA LYS A 52 23.35 -2.31 -2.60
C LYS A 52 23.39 -3.12 -1.30
N GLN A 53 23.87 -2.50 -0.22
CA GLN A 53 23.97 -3.15 1.09
C GLN A 53 22.61 -3.57 1.64
N LEU A 54 21.60 -2.70 1.54
CA LEU A 54 20.28 -2.94 2.14
C LEU A 54 19.43 -3.92 1.34
N TYR A 55 19.51 -3.88 0.01
CA TYR A 55 18.49 -4.53 -0.83
C TYR A 55 19.04 -5.45 -1.92
N CYS A 56 20.35 -5.44 -2.21
CA CYS A 56 20.93 -6.26 -3.28
C CYS A 56 22.05 -7.21 -2.78
N SER A 57 22.35 -7.22 -1.48
CA SER A 57 23.45 -8.00 -0.88
C SER A 57 23.28 -9.52 -1.02
N HIS A 58 22.05 -9.98 -1.20
CA HIS A 58 21.69 -11.39 -1.37
C HIS A 58 21.52 -11.81 -2.84
N CYS A 59 21.66 -10.89 -3.80
CA CYS A 59 21.64 -11.24 -5.21
C CYS A 59 22.89 -12.04 -5.57
N ASP A 60 22.69 -13.15 -6.27
CA ASP A 60 23.80 -13.96 -6.79
C ASP A 60 24.71 -13.11 -7.70
N PRO A 61 26.04 -13.12 -7.51
CA PRO A 61 26.94 -12.25 -8.26
C PRO A 61 27.00 -12.49 -9.77
N ILE A 62 26.57 -13.67 -10.24
CA ILE A 62 26.65 -14.07 -11.66
C ILE A 62 25.34 -13.76 -12.37
N THR A 63 24.23 -14.20 -11.78
CA THR A 63 22.89 -14.09 -12.36
C THR A 63 22.17 -12.80 -11.97
N GLY A 64 22.61 -12.17 -10.88
CA GLY A 64 21.94 -11.02 -10.27
C GLY A 64 20.63 -11.36 -9.58
N ILE A 65 20.31 -12.65 -9.38
CA ILE A 65 19.00 -13.10 -8.85
C ILE A 65 19.13 -13.48 -7.38
N ASP A 66 18.14 -13.07 -6.57
CA ASP A 66 17.89 -13.60 -5.24
C ASP A 66 16.59 -14.40 -5.24
N ASP A 67 16.68 -15.74 -5.25
CA ASP A 67 15.51 -16.63 -5.20
C ASP A 67 14.79 -16.60 -3.84
N GLN A 68 15.47 -16.12 -2.79
CA GLN A 68 14.95 -15.98 -1.43
C GLN A 68 14.62 -14.53 -1.07
N TRP A 69 14.48 -13.64 -2.06
CA TRP A 69 14.24 -12.20 -1.87
C TRP A 69 13.09 -11.87 -0.91
N ARG A 70 12.08 -12.74 -0.82
CA ARG A 70 10.95 -12.57 0.13
C ARG A 70 11.37 -12.68 1.59
N ILE A 71 12.31 -13.58 1.88
CA ILE A 71 12.85 -13.80 3.23
C ILE A 71 13.89 -12.72 3.53
N ASN A 72 14.74 -12.42 2.55
CA ASN A 72 15.83 -11.47 2.69
C ASN A 72 15.35 -10.00 2.74
N GLY A 73 14.14 -9.70 2.26
CA GLY A 73 13.59 -8.34 2.25
C GLY A 73 14.27 -7.40 1.24
N GLY A 74 14.79 -7.96 0.13
CA GLY A 74 15.54 -7.26 -0.90
C GLY A 74 14.86 -7.24 -2.27
N VAL A 75 15.63 -6.87 -3.30
CA VAL A 75 15.19 -6.98 -4.70
C VAL A 75 15.29 -8.43 -5.18
N TYR A 76 14.43 -8.82 -6.11
CA TYR A 76 14.52 -10.14 -6.72
C TYR A 76 15.66 -10.23 -7.74
N ARG A 77 15.87 -9.16 -8.52
CA ARG A 77 16.91 -9.14 -9.55
C ARG A 77 17.61 -7.79 -9.56
N HIS A 78 18.93 -7.82 -9.54
CA HIS A 78 19.81 -6.67 -9.72
C HIS A 78 20.63 -6.85 -11.00
N ILE A 79 20.47 -5.93 -11.95
CA ILE A 79 21.21 -5.92 -13.21
C ILE A 79 22.16 -4.73 -13.19
N SER A 80 23.47 -5.02 -13.12
CA SER A 80 24.54 -4.00 -13.03
C SER A 80 25.01 -3.52 -14.40
N GLU A 81 24.08 -3.02 -15.21
CA GLU A 81 24.38 -2.50 -16.56
C GLU A 81 23.45 -1.33 -16.93
N GLU A 82 23.73 -0.66 -18.04
CA GLU A 82 22.83 0.35 -18.60
C GLU A 82 21.53 -0.26 -19.11
N PHE A 83 20.42 0.48 -19.02
CA PHE A 83 19.15 0.01 -19.55
C PHE A 83 19.24 -0.28 -21.05
N GLN A 84 18.69 -1.42 -21.46
CA GLN A 84 18.50 -1.84 -22.84
C GLN A 84 17.04 -2.17 -23.08
N ASP A 85 16.52 -1.87 -24.28
CA ASP A 85 15.11 -2.11 -24.66
C ASP A 85 14.67 -3.57 -24.42
N GLY A 86 15.60 -4.51 -24.57
CA GLY A 86 15.40 -5.94 -24.30
C GLY A 86 14.98 -6.25 -22.86
N HIS A 87 15.38 -5.43 -21.88
CA HIS A 87 15.01 -5.60 -20.46
C HIS A 87 13.52 -5.50 -20.21
N LEU A 88 12.77 -4.79 -21.06
CA LEU A 88 11.31 -4.75 -20.95
C LEU A 88 10.68 -6.12 -21.21
N SER A 89 11.40 -7.04 -21.84
CA SER A 89 10.92 -8.37 -22.24
C SER A 89 11.28 -9.48 -21.25
N LEU A 90 11.84 -9.15 -20.07
CA LEU A 90 12.29 -10.16 -19.10
C LEU A 90 11.19 -11.09 -18.57
N TYR A 91 9.94 -10.64 -18.55
CA TYR A 91 8.80 -11.41 -18.03
C TYR A 91 7.64 -11.35 -19.03
N GLN A 92 7.63 -12.23 -20.04
CA GLN A 92 6.57 -12.26 -21.07
C GLN A 92 5.58 -13.42 -20.93
N ASP A 93 5.98 -14.49 -20.22
CA ASP A 93 5.19 -15.72 -20.11
C ASP A 93 4.73 -16.00 -18.67
N GLY A 94 3.59 -16.68 -18.54
CA GLY A 94 3.04 -17.18 -17.27
C GLY A 94 2.05 -16.25 -16.55
N MET A 95 1.53 -16.72 -15.40
CA MET A 95 0.67 -15.91 -14.52
C MET A 95 1.50 -14.80 -13.87
N ASN A 96 1.10 -13.54 -14.06
CA ASN A 96 1.86 -12.32 -13.76
C ASN A 96 3.01 -12.01 -14.75
N SER A 97 2.80 -12.27 -16.04
CA SER A 97 3.62 -11.67 -17.09
C SER A 97 3.51 -10.14 -17.09
N ASN A 98 4.50 -9.47 -17.67
CA ASN A 98 4.68 -8.02 -17.74
C ASN A 98 4.93 -7.32 -16.40
N TRP A 99 4.95 -5.99 -16.45
CA TRP A 99 5.30 -5.10 -15.34
C TRP A 99 4.04 -4.46 -14.77
N ALA A 100 3.80 -4.60 -13.47
CA ALA A 100 2.67 -3.90 -12.83
C ALA A 100 2.93 -2.39 -12.65
N LEU A 101 4.21 -2.02 -12.52
CA LEU A 101 4.67 -0.65 -12.36
C LEU A 101 6.11 -0.54 -12.87
N ILE A 102 6.40 0.53 -13.61
CA ILE A 102 7.74 0.86 -14.07
C ILE A 102 8.15 2.22 -13.50
N LEU A 103 9.31 2.30 -12.86
CA LEU A 103 9.87 3.52 -12.29
C LEU A 103 11.17 3.86 -12.99
N VAL A 104 11.30 5.09 -13.52
CA VAL A 104 12.51 5.59 -14.15
C VAL A 104 13.14 6.64 -13.24
N CYS A 105 14.35 6.37 -12.77
CA CYS A 105 15.07 7.09 -11.72
C CYS A 105 16.51 7.38 -12.15
N ILE A 106 16.70 7.79 -13.40
CA ILE A 106 18.00 8.12 -14.01
C ILE A 106 18.08 9.62 -14.33
N PRO A 107 19.28 10.23 -14.35
CA PRO A 107 19.43 11.66 -14.65
C PRO A 107 19.32 11.98 -16.14
N ASP A 108 19.48 10.99 -17.02
CA ASP A 108 19.38 11.18 -18.47
C ASP A 108 17.92 11.37 -18.89
N GLY A 109 17.54 12.62 -19.16
CA GLY A 109 16.21 13.00 -19.61
C GLY A 109 15.87 12.54 -21.03
N VAL A 110 16.88 12.34 -21.90
CA VAL A 110 16.67 11.81 -23.26
C VAL A 110 16.32 10.33 -23.17
N LEU A 111 17.14 9.57 -22.45
CA LEU A 111 16.89 8.14 -22.21
C LEU A 111 15.58 7.92 -21.44
N SER A 112 15.26 8.77 -20.46
CA SER A 112 13.99 8.69 -19.72
C SER A 112 12.75 8.85 -20.63
N LYS A 113 12.81 9.80 -21.57
CA LYS A 113 11.75 10.00 -22.59
C LYS A 113 11.65 8.85 -23.58
N HIS A 114 12.79 8.29 -23.99
CA HIS A 114 12.85 7.08 -24.82
C HIS A 114 12.18 5.90 -24.11
N ILE A 115 12.60 5.60 -22.87
CA ILE A 115 12.02 4.52 -22.05
C ILE A 115 10.51 4.70 -21.92
N HIS A 116 10.04 5.91 -21.59
CA HIS A 116 8.61 6.17 -21.47
C HIS A 116 7.87 5.88 -22.78
N SER A 117 8.36 6.41 -23.90
CA SER A 117 7.73 6.23 -25.22
C SER A 117 7.70 4.75 -25.62
N LEU A 118 8.80 4.03 -25.38
CA LEU A 118 8.92 2.60 -25.64
C LEU A 118 7.97 1.77 -24.78
N VAL A 119 7.86 2.08 -23.48
CA VAL A 119 6.92 1.42 -22.56
C VAL A 119 5.48 1.60 -23.03
N LYS A 120 5.08 2.83 -23.39
CA LYS A 120 3.73 3.11 -23.89
C LYS A 120 3.47 2.46 -25.24
N LEU A 121 4.48 2.37 -26.12
CA LEU A 121 4.38 1.67 -27.41
C LEU A 121 4.23 0.15 -27.23
N LYS A 122 5.02 -0.45 -26.35
CA LYS A 122 5.10 -1.91 -26.16
C LYS A 122 3.92 -2.48 -25.37
N PHE A 123 3.49 -1.78 -24.32
CA PHE A 123 2.49 -2.29 -23.37
C PHE A 123 1.15 -1.54 -23.44
N GLY A 124 1.07 -0.44 -24.19
CA GLY A 124 -0.12 0.41 -24.31
C GLY A 124 -0.20 1.50 -23.24
N GLN A 125 -1.18 2.39 -23.40
CA GLN A 125 -1.36 3.57 -22.53
C GLN A 125 -1.69 3.22 -21.08
N GLN A 126 -2.28 2.05 -20.85
CA GLN A 126 -2.65 1.54 -19.52
C GLN A 126 -1.45 1.12 -18.65
N GLN A 127 -0.26 0.95 -19.24
CA GLN A 127 0.93 0.58 -18.48
C GLN A 127 1.35 1.73 -17.57
N LEU A 128 1.31 1.50 -16.26
CA LEU A 128 1.71 2.50 -15.27
C LEU A 128 3.22 2.70 -15.30
N ILE A 129 3.61 3.95 -15.52
CA ILE A 129 4.99 4.43 -15.45
C ILE A 129 5.09 5.72 -14.64
N ASN A 130 6.19 5.88 -13.91
CA ASN A 130 6.58 7.11 -13.25
C ASN A 130 8.02 7.43 -13.61
N VAL A 131 8.24 8.56 -14.28
CA VAL A 131 9.57 9.13 -14.53
C VAL A 131 9.85 10.17 -13.45
N ALA A 132 10.90 9.96 -12.67
CA ALA A 132 11.25 10.86 -11.59
C ALA A 132 11.43 12.30 -12.10
N ASP A 133 10.85 13.25 -11.38
CA ASP A 133 10.92 14.69 -11.61
C ASP A 133 10.37 15.21 -12.96
N ASP A 134 9.79 14.33 -13.81
CA ASP A 134 9.11 14.69 -15.06
C ASP A 134 7.60 14.37 -14.99
N LYS A 135 6.82 15.36 -14.50
CA LYS A 135 5.36 15.22 -14.28
C LYS A 135 4.59 14.79 -15.54
N PRO A 136 4.81 15.39 -16.73
CA PRO A 136 4.17 14.94 -17.97
C PRO A 136 4.35 13.45 -18.32
N LEU A 137 5.39 12.79 -17.82
CA LEU A 137 5.73 11.39 -18.11
C LEU A 137 5.31 10.43 -16.98
N CYS A 138 4.39 10.86 -16.11
CA CYS A 138 3.93 10.08 -14.96
C CYS A 138 2.42 9.79 -15.02
N ASP A 139 2.04 8.52 -14.94
CA ASP A 139 0.65 8.13 -14.70
C ASP A 139 0.28 8.18 -13.21
N VAL A 140 1.27 7.99 -12.34
CA VAL A 140 1.11 7.92 -10.90
C VAL A 140 2.15 8.80 -10.22
N TYR A 141 1.77 9.39 -9.08
CA TYR A 141 2.65 10.14 -8.21
C TYR A 141 2.76 9.47 -6.85
N PHE A 142 3.96 9.52 -6.28
CA PHE A 142 4.13 9.27 -4.86
C PHE A 142 3.72 10.53 -4.06
N GLY A 143 3.01 10.33 -2.96
CA GLY A 143 2.67 11.39 -2.01
C GLY A 143 3.47 11.30 -0.71
N ALA A 144 3.08 12.14 0.25
CA ALA A 144 3.50 12.00 1.64
C ALA A 144 2.68 10.87 2.26
N ASN A 145 3.39 9.90 2.85
CA ASN A 145 2.80 8.73 3.46
C ASN A 145 3.05 8.77 4.96
N TRP A 146 2.00 8.66 5.76
CA TRP A 146 2.10 8.26 7.15
C TRP A 146 1.69 6.78 7.24
N GLU A 147 2.38 6.00 8.04
CA GLU A 147 2.03 4.61 8.29
C GLU A 147 2.37 4.23 9.73
N ASP A 148 1.59 3.29 10.24
CA ASP A 148 1.78 2.56 11.48
C ASP A 148 1.46 1.07 11.20
N GLU A 149 1.64 0.18 12.17
CA GLU A 149 1.43 -1.26 12.02
C GLU A 149 0.06 -1.64 11.45
N SER A 150 -0.97 -0.82 11.71
CA SER A 150 -2.36 -1.12 11.36
C SER A 150 -2.93 -0.33 10.18
N LEU A 151 -2.36 0.82 9.83
CA LEU A 151 -2.97 1.79 8.92
C LEU A 151 -1.95 2.57 8.08
N GLN A 152 -2.38 2.99 6.89
CA GLN A 152 -1.60 3.82 5.99
C GLN A 152 -2.44 5.01 5.51
N ILE A 153 -1.83 6.19 5.41
CA ILE A 153 -2.46 7.42 4.92
C ILE A 153 -1.59 8.00 3.82
N LEU A 154 -2.21 8.26 2.67
CA LEU A 154 -1.61 8.95 1.54
C LEU A 154 -2.16 10.38 1.44
N ILE A 155 -1.25 11.36 1.45
CA ILE A 155 -1.57 12.78 1.27
C ILE A 155 -0.99 13.24 -0.07
N SER A 156 -1.87 13.74 -0.94
CA SER A 156 -1.51 14.28 -2.25
C SER A 156 -1.96 15.73 -2.39
N SER A 157 -1.09 16.57 -2.95
CA SER A 157 -1.40 17.94 -3.35
C SER A 157 -1.45 18.10 -4.88
N ASN A 158 -1.63 17.01 -5.63
CA ASN A 158 -1.48 16.98 -7.10
C ASN A 158 -0.15 17.64 -7.57
N GLY A 159 0.92 17.46 -6.80
CA GLY A 159 2.25 18.00 -7.10
C GLY A 159 2.48 19.49 -6.80
N ALA A 160 1.55 20.19 -6.13
CA ALA A 160 1.68 21.62 -5.83
C ALA A 160 2.51 21.99 -4.57
N GLY A 161 2.75 21.08 -3.61
CA GLY A 161 3.37 21.46 -2.34
C GLY A 161 3.93 20.27 -1.54
N PRO A 162 5.04 19.64 -1.96
CA PRO A 162 5.60 18.47 -1.28
C PRO A 162 6.01 18.76 0.17
N ARG A 163 6.51 19.96 0.46
CA ARG A 163 6.84 20.38 1.84
C ARG A 163 5.59 20.48 2.71
N PHE A 164 4.51 21.05 2.18
CA PHE A 164 3.26 21.19 2.91
C PHE A 164 2.62 19.82 3.19
N THR A 165 2.62 18.90 2.22
CA THR A 165 2.10 17.55 2.45
C THR A 165 2.92 16.77 3.47
N ALA A 166 4.24 17.01 3.55
CA ALA A 166 5.07 16.43 4.60
C ALA A 166 4.73 16.98 5.99
N LEU A 167 4.57 18.31 6.13
CA LEU A 167 4.15 18.92 7.39
C LEU A 167 2.77 18.41 7.84
N LEU A 168 1.81 18.33 6.92
CA LEU A 168 0.46 17.83 7.23
C LEU A 168 0.48 16.34 7.61
N ARG A 169 1.34 15.54 6.97
CA ARG A 169 1.56 14.14 7.35
C ARG A 169 2.05 14.04 8.79
N ASP A 170 3.03 14.87 9.17
CA ASP A 170 3.63 14.83 10.51
C ASP A 170 2.60 15.24 11.58
N GLU A 171 1.81 16.28 11.30
CA GLU A 171 0.71 16.72 12.17
C GLU A 171 -0.35 15.63 12.36
N ILE A 172 -0.82 15.02 11.27
CA ILE A 172 -1.76 13.89 11.32
C ILE A 172 -1.15 12.73 12.10
N GLY A 173 0.13 12.43 11.87
CA GLY A 173 0.82 11.36 12.57
C GLY A 173 0.89 11.56 14.08
N GLN A 174 1.14 12.80 14.53
CA GLN A 174 1.12 13.14 15.94
C GLN A 174 -0.27 12.92 16.55
N MET A 175 -1.33 13.41 15.89
CA MET A 175 -2.71 13.21 16.35
C MET A 175 -3.10 11.72 16.44
N LEU A 176 -2.65 10.91 15.49
CA LEU A 176 -2.95 9.48 15.44
C LEU A 176 -2.17 8.68 16.48
N SER A 177 -0.97 9.12 16.85
CA SER A 177 -0.14 8.45 17.87
C SER A 177 -0.76 8.47 19.27
N GLU A 178 -1.69 9.38 19.54
CA GLU A 178 -2.45 9.44 20.80
C GLU A 178 -3.55 8.37 20.89
N LEU A 179 -3.84 7.66 19.79
CA LEU A 179 -4.93 6.72 19.67
C LEU A 179 -4.42 5.27 19.67
N GLN A 180 -5.17 4.37 20.31
CA GLN A 180 -4.88 2.93 20.27
C GLN A 180 -5.48 2.28 19.02
N LEU A 181 -4.98 2.66 17.84
CA LEU A 181 -5.51 2.25 16.54
C LEU A 181 -5.34 0.75 16.29
N SER A 182 -4.15 0.20 16.55
CA SER A 182 -3.88 -1.23 16.35
C SER A 182 -4.81 -2.10 17.20
N LYS A 183 -5.02 -1.75 18.47
CA LYS A 183 -5.97 -2.48 19.34
C LYS A 183 -7.41 -2.33 18.87
N SER A 184 -7.80 -1.14 18.39
CA SER A 184 -9.12 -0.91 17.80
C SER A 184 -9.35 -1.81 16.59
N VAL A 185 -8.38 -1.89 15.66
CA VAL A 185 -8.47 -2.74 14.47
C VAL A 185 -8.57 -4.22 14.84
N GLU A 186 -7.76 -4.69 15.79
CA GLU A 186 -7.81 -6.06 16.31
C GLU A 186 -9.21 -6.39 16.86
N ASN A 187 -9.74 -5.56 17.76
CA ASN A 187 -11.07 -5.71 18.33
C ASN A 187 -12.16 -5.79 17.25
N LEU A 188 -12.10 -4.92 16.24
CA LEU A 188 -13.07 -4.91 15.13
C LEU A 188 -12.98 -6.15 14.25
N GLN A 189 -11.78 -6.69 14.02
CA GLN A 189 -11.60 -7.95 13.29
C GLN A 189 -12.20 -9.13 14.04
N VAL A 190 -11.97 -9.22 15.35
CA VAL A 190 -12.56 -10.27 16.20
C VAL A 190 -14.07 -10.13 16.24
N LEU A 191 -14.60 -8.93 16.50
CA LEU A 191 -16.05 -8.66 16.55
C LEU A 191 -16.73 -9.04 15.23
N ARG A 192 -16.18 -8.60 14.09
CA ARG A 192 -16.70 -8.92 12.76
C ARG A 192 -16.77 -10.42 12.51
N SER A 193 -15.72 -11.14 12.88
CA SER A 193 -15.64 -12.60 12.73
C SER A 193 -16.69 -13.31 13.60
N SER A 194 -16.84 -12.88 14.85
CA SER A 194 -17.84 -13.41 15.78
C SER A 194 -19.27 -13.14 15.31
N VAL A 195 -19.59 -11.92 14.88
CA VAL A 195 -20.90 -11.54 14.33
C VAL A 195 -21.23 -12.33 13.06
N GLN A 196 -20.25 -12.56 12.19
CA GLN A 196 -20.40 -13.40 11.00
C GLN A 196 -20.68 -14.87 11.33
N ASN A 197 -20.10 -15.39 12.41
CA ASN A 197 -20.32 -16.77 12.84
C ASN A 197 -21.74 -16.99 13.41
N HIS A 198 -22.30 -16.01 14.13
CA HIS A 198 -23.64 -16.11 14.73
C HIS A 198 -24.77 -15.92 13.72
N ALA A 199 -24.59 -15.07 12.70
CA ALA A 199 -25.62 -14.81 11.69
C ALA A 199 -25.07 -15.09 10.29
N LYS A 200 -25.21 -16.33 9.79
CA LYS A 200 -24.66 -16.74 8.49
C LYS A 200 -25.59 -16.45 7.31
N GLY A 201 -25.01 -16.35 6.12
CA GLY A 201 -25.73 -16.32 4.85
C GLY A 201 -26.08 -14.93 4.30
N PRO A 202 -26.64 -14.87 3.08
CA PRO A 202 -26.92 -13.62 2.38
C PRO A 202 -28.00 -12.77 3.08
N LYS A 203 -29.05 -13.42 3.61
CA LYS A 203 -30.20 -12.76 4.25
C LYS A 203 -29.81 -11.91 5.47
N SER A 204 -28.80 -12.34 6.21
CA SER A 204 -28.29 -11.67 7.41
C SER A 204 -27.18 -10.65 7.12
N THR A 205 -26.65 -10.60 5.90
CA THR A 205 -25.48 -9.76 5.56
C THR A 205 -25.79 -8.28 5.73
N LYS A 206 -26.97 -7.84 5.28
CA LYS A 206 -27.40 -6.44 5.42
C LYS A 206 -27.45 -6.02 6.90
N PHE A 207 -28.09 -6.84 7.74
CA PHE A 207 -28.19 -6.55 9.17
C PHE A 207 -26.80 -6.51 9.84
N ARG A 208 -25.94 -7.52 9.60
CA ARG A 208 -24.58 -7.53 10.16
C ARG A 208 -23.79 -6.28 9.80
N MET A 209 -23.88 -5.83 8.55
CA MET A 209 -23.19 -4.62 8.10
C MET A 209 -23.73 -3.38 8.82
N GLN A 210 -25.06 -3.22 8.89
CA GLN A 210 -25.68 -2.08 9.55
C GLN A 210 -25.39 -2.06 11.05
N TRP A 211 -25.47 -3.22 11.72
CA TRP A 211 -25.16 -3.35 13.14
C TRP A 211 -23.69 -3.03 13.43
N MET A 212 -22.76 -3.60 12.64
CA MET A 212 -21.33 -3.30 12.78
C MET A 212 -21.06 -1.81 12.59
N SER A 213 -21.59 -1.19 11.53
CA SER A 213 -21.44 0.25 11.29
C SER A 213 -21.95 1.06 12.48
N ARG A 214 -23.18 0.80 12.95
CA ARG A 214 -23.78 1.55 14.05
C ARG A 214 -23.01 1.37 15.36
N CYS A 215 -22.60 0.14 15.69
CA CYS A 215 -21.75 -0.13 16.85
C CYS A 215 -20.45 0.68 16.77
N THR A 216 -19.76 0.65 15.63
CA THR A 216 -18.50 1.38 15.46
C THR A 216 -18.66 2.90 15.47
N GLU A 217 -19.79 3.43 14.98
CA GLU A 217 -20.10 4.86 15.07
C GLU A 217 -20.29 5.32 16.51
N ILE A 218 -20.96 4.51 17.34
CA ILE A 218 -21.20 4.81 18.75
C ILE A 218 -19.88 4.88 19.52
N PHE A 219 -19.00 3.89 19.36
CA PHE A 219 -17.70 3.90 20.03
C PHE A 219 -16.75 4.93 19.42
N GLY A 220 -16.79 5.12 18.10
CA GLY A 220 -15.87 5.98 17.38
C GLY A 220 -14.39 5.56 17.53
N VAL A 221 -13.51 6.31 16.88
CA VAL A 221 -12.07 6.01 16.87
C VAL A 221 -11.45 6.06 18.27
N ARG A 222 -12.03 6.83 19.20
CA ARG A 222 -11.51 7.00 20.57
C ARG A 222 -11.85 5.85 21.51
N HIS A 223 -12.89 5.05 21.25
CA HIS A 223 -13.33 4.01 22.20
C HIS A 223 -13.32 2.58 21.63
N CYS A 224 -13.12 2.36 20.32
CA CYS A 224 -13.07 1.00 19.76
C CYS A 224 -12.03 0.09 20.44
N HIS A 225 -10.90 0.62 20.92
CA HIS A 225 -9.90 -0.15 21.66
C HIS A 225 -10.41 -0.71 23.00
N LYS A 226 -11.47 -0.12 23.57
CA LYS A 226 -12.07 -0.53 24.85
C LYS A 226 -13.22 -1.52 24.70
N MET A 227 -13.65 -1.85 23.48
CA MET A 227 -14.80 -2.73 23.26
C MET A 227 -14.66 -4.07 24.02
N ASP A 228 -15.64 -4.40 24.86
CA ASP A 228 -15.81 -5.76 25.37
C ASP A 228 -16.51 -6.61 24.30
N ILE A 229 -15.71 -7.38 23.57
CA ILE A 229 -16.18 -8.17 22.43
C ILE A 229 -17.23 -9.21 22.85
N ASN A 230 -17.08 -9.84 24.01
CA ASN A 230 -18.00 -10.90 24.43
C ASN A 230 -19.38 -10.32 24.72
N SER A 231 -19.43 -9.23 25.47
CA SER A 231 -20.69 -8.55 25.80
C SER A 231 -21.36 -7.93 24.56
N LEU A 232 -20.57 -7.37 23.62
CA LEU A 232 -21.09 -6.88 22.34
C LEU A 232 -21.65 -7.99 21.45
N VAL A 233 -21.03 -9.18 21.44
CA VAL A 233 -21.55 -10.32 20.69
C VAL A 233 -22.86 -10.83 21.28
N ASN A 234 -23.04 -10.77 22.60
CA ASN A 234 -24.32 -11.08 23.24
C ASN A 234 -25.40 -10.07 22.84
N LEU A 235 -25.08 -8.77 22.91
CA LEU A 235 -25.97 -7.70 22.44
C LEU A 235 -26.35 -7.88 20.96
N PHE A 236 -25.39 -8.26 20.11
CA PHE A 236 -25.68 -8.54 18.70
C PHE A 236 -26.71 -9.66 18.55
N GLN A 237 -26.58 -10.77 19.29
CA GLN A 237 -27.50 -11.90 19.19
C GLN A 237 -28.93 -11.52 19.60
N GLU A 238 -29.06 -10.77 20.70
CA GLU A 238 -30.34 -10.23 21.19
C GLU A 238 -30.99 -9.36 20.10
N MET A 239 -30.29 -8.31 19.66
CA MET A 239 -30.79 -7.38 18.66
C MET A 239 -31.09 -8.05 17.31
N TYR A 240 -30.29 -9.04 16.91
CA TYR A 240 -30.51 -9.80 15.69
C TYR A 240 -31.78 -10.66 15.77
N SER A 241 -32.07 -11.25 16.93
CA SER A 241 -33.29 -12.03 17.15
C SER A 241 -34.55 -11.15 17.12
N GLU A 242 -34.44 -9.92 17.61
CA GLU A 242 -35.52 -8.93 17.62
C GLU A 242 -35.64 -8.14 16.31
N GLY A 243 -34.61 -8.21 15.45
CA GLY A 243 -34.55 -7.45 14.20
C GLY A 243 -34.36 -5.94 14.39
N THR A 244 -33.82 -5.51 15.54
CA THR A 244 -33.61 -4.10 15.88
C THR A 244 -32.17 -3.64 15.68
N LEU A 245 -31.98 -2.35 15.38
CA LEU A 245 -30.68 -1.67 15.35
C LEU A 245 -30.60 -0.54 16.39
N GLU A 246 -31.53 -0.55 17.36
CA GLU A 246 -31.57 0.42 18.46
C GLU A 246 -30.63 0.00 19.58
N PHE A 247 -29.45 0.62 19.60
CA PHE A 247 -28.46 0.38 20.65
C PHE A 247 -28.86 1.09 21.95
N PRO A 248 -28.57 0.50 23.12
CA PRO A 248 -28.76 1.16 24.41
C PRO A 248 -28.03 2.52 24.48
N PRO A 249 -28.60 3.55 25.13
CA PRO A 249 -27.96 4.86 25.22
C PRO A 249 -26.64 4.83 26.03
N ASP A 250 -26.49 3.86 26.92
CA ASP A 250 -25.33 3.62 27.78
C ASP A 250 -24.34 2.59 27.16
N THR A 251 -24.41 2.37 25.84
CA THR A 251 -23.62 1.34 25.14
C THR A 251 -22.12 1.43 25.47
N ILE A 252 -21.53 2.62 25.43
CA ILE A 252 -20.10 2.77 25.69
C ILE A 252 -19.77 2.35 27.13
N SER A 253 -20.54 2.79 28.13
CA SER A 253 -20.28 2.46 29.52
C SER A 253 -20.52 0.98 29.84
N LYS A 254 -21.49 0.34 29.19
CA LYS A 254 -21.88 -1.05 29.48
C LYS A 254 -21.03 -2.09 28.74
N TYR A 255 -20.52 -1.75 27.56
CA TYR A 255 -19.82 -2.67 26.68
C TYR A 255 -18.36 -2.26 26.42
N SER A 256 -17.74 -1.61 27.41
CA SER A 256 -16.29 -1.32 27.43
C SER A 256 -15.58 -2.01 28.59
N ILE A 257 -14.29 -2.31 28.40
CA ILE A 257 -13.32 -2.79 29.40
C ILE A 257 -12.60 -1.59 30.03
#